data_AF-A0A1X7TNX3-F1
#
_entry.id   AF-A0A1X7TNX3-F1
#
_cell.length_a   1.000
_cell.length_b   1.000
_cell.length_c   1.000
_cell.angle_alpha   90.00
_cell.angle_beta   90.00
_cell.angle_gamma   90.00
#
_symmetry.space_group_name_H-M   'P 1'
#
loop_
_entity.id
_entity.type
_entity.pdbx_description
1 polymer ?
#
loop_
_entity_poly.entity_id
_entity_poly.type
_entity_poly.pdbx_seq_one_letter_code
_entity_poly.pdbx_strand_id
1 'polypeptide(L)'
;MKLVPEPEIEGHNKIHYLSHHAVIQQGNETTEICIVYVASATSNGASLNECLHIGPKLNQQILEILLRFRFYRIALIAHIEKVFRMVSIDSKDRDVLRLIWYD
;
A
#
# COMPACT_ATOMS: atom_id res chain seq x y z
N MET A 1 4.78 1.68 12.93
CA MET A 1 3.41 2.09 13.25
C MET A 1 3.50 3.00 14.47
N LYS A 2 2.81 4.13 14.51
CA LYS A 2 2.73 4.99 15.70
C LYS A 2 1.28 4.97 16.16
N LEU A 3 1.07 4.88 17.47
CA LEU A 3 -0.26 5.07 18.05
C LEU A 3 -0.72 6.49 17.71
N VAL A 4 -1.97 6.63 17.27
CA VAL A 4 -2.59 7.93 17.08
C VAL A 4 -2.89 8.49 18.48
N PRO A 5 -2.35 9.65 18.88
CA PRO A 5 -2.70 10.28 20.14
C PRO A 5 -4.20 10.57 20.21
N GLU A 6 -4.83 10.31 21.37
CA GLU A 6 -6.24 10.64 21.63
C GLU A 6 -6.69 12.04 21.17
N PRO A 7 -5.95 13.14 21.41
CA PRO A 7 -6.37 14.47 20.96
C PRO A 7 -6.38 14.65 19.42
N GLU A 8 -5.67 13.80 18.68
CA GLU A 8 -5.66 13.81 17.19
C GLU A 8 -6.81 13.00 16.58
N ILE A 9 -7.63 12.35 17.41
CA ILE A 9 -8.81 11.58 16.96
C ILE A 9 -9.97 12.52 16.61
N GLU A 10 -10.07 13.69 17.25
CA GLU A 10 -11.22 14.60 17.12
C GLU A 10 -10.97 15.81 16.20
N GLY A 11 -9.73 16.04 15.74
CA GLY A 11 -9.31 17.29 15.09
C GLY A 11 -9.19 17.31 13.56
N HIS A 12 -9.42 16.18 12.86
CA HIS A 12 -9.17 16.07 11.41
C HIS A 12 -10.46 15.90 10.58
N ASN A 13 -10.59 16.68 9.51
CA ASN A 13 -11.79 16.67 8.63
C ASN A 13 -11.95 15.40 7.78
N LYS A 14 -10.92 14.54 7.65
CA LYS A 14 -10.96 13.33 6.83
C LYS A 14 -10.25 12.18 7.54
N ILE A 15 -11.03 11.28 8.12
CA ILE A 15 -10.54 10.11 8.85
C ILE A 15 -11.13 8.86 8.20
N HIS A 16 -10.29 7.85 7.94
CA HIS A 16 -10.72 6.56 7.42
C HIS A 16 -9.83 5.44 7.97
N TYR A 17 -10.45 4.31 8.29
CA TYR A 17 -9.76 3.13 8.80
C TYR A 17 -9.75 2.04 7.74
N LEU A 18 -8.55 1.59 7.37
CA LEU A 18 -8.39 0.45 6.46
C LEU A 18 -8.73 -0.85 7.19
N SER A 19 -9.64 -1.61 6.60
CA SER A 19 -9.79 -3.01 6.94
C SER A 19 -8.50 -3.76 6.60
N HIS A 20 -8.12 -4.72 7.42
CA HIS A 20 -6.94 -5.54 7.17
C HIS A 20 -7.20 -6.98 7.62
N HIS A 21 -6.58 -7.95 6.94
CA HIS A 21 -6.62 -9.35 7.33
C HIS A 21 -5.28 -10.03 7.04
N ALA A 22 -4.96 -11.05 7.82
CA ALA A 22 -3.76 -11.85 7.65
C ALA A 22 -4.00 -12.96 6.63
N VAL A 23 -3.08 -13.11 5.68
CA VAL A 23 -3.03 -14.21 4.71
C VAL A 23 -1.79 -15.03 5.02
N ILE A 24 -1.99 -16.32 5.28
CA ILE A 24 -0.90 -17.27 5.51
C ILE A 24 -0.38 -17.75 4.16
N GLN A 25 0.90 -17.50 3.88
CA GLN A 25 1.57 -17.98 2.68
C GLN A 25 2.45 -19.17 3.05
N GLN A 26 1.95 -20.39 2.82
CA GLN A 26 2.73 -21.59 3.06
C GLN A 26 3.89 -21.70 2.05
N GLY A 27 5.10 -21.91 2.56
CA GLY A 27 6.32 -22.09 1.75
C GLY A 27 7.18 -20.84 1.53
N ASN A 28 6.90 -19.73 2.24
CA ASN A 28 7.73 -18.53 2.16
C ASN A 28 8.86 -18.58 3.22
N GLU A 29 10.12 -18.51 2.81
CA GLU A 29 11.28 -18.72 3.69
C GLU A 29 11.47 -17.60 4.75
N THR A 30 10.88 -16.42 4.52
CA THR A 30 11.16 -15.22 5.34
C THR A 30 9.94 -14.64 6.06
N THR A 31 8.72 -14.80 5.54
CA THR A 31 7.50 -14.29 6.19
C THR A 31 6.31 -15.19 5.89
N GLU A 32 5.88 -15.97 6.87
CA GLU A 32 4.74 -16.89 6.75
C GLU A 32 3.37 -16.17 6.69
N ILE A 33 3.31 -14.91 7.15
CA ILE A 33 2.08 -14.12 7.24
C ILE A 33 2.23 -12.80 6.48
N CYS A 34 1.31 -12.54 5.55
CA CYS A 34 1.18 -11.28 4.83
C CYS A 34 -0.10 -10.56 5.26
N ILE A 35 0.01 -9.30 5.73
CA ILE A 35 -1.16 -8.47 6.06
C ILE A 35 -1.64 -7.79 4.78
N VAL A 36 -2.89 -8.06 4.40
CA VAL A 36 -3.57 -7.40 3.28
C VAL A 36 -4.43 -6.27 3.80
N TYR A 37 -4.14 -5.05 3.35
CA TYR A 37 -4.93 -3.87 3.62
C TYR A 37 -5.97 -3.67 2.51
N VAL A 38 -7.25 -3.57 2.89
CA VAL A 38 -8.38 -3.51 1.97
C VAL A 38 -8.94 -2.09 1.94
N ALA A 39 -8.58 -1.35 0.89
CA ALA A 39 -9.06 0.02 0.65
C ALA A 39 -10.40 0.10 -0.11
N SER A 40 -10.91 -1.04 -0.57
CA SER A 40 -12.23 -1.16 -1.23
C SER A 40 -13.35 -1.49 -0.25
N ALA A 41 -13.04 -1.71 1.03
CA ALA A 41 -14.06 -1.99 2.03
C ALA A 41 -14.90 -0.74 2.26
N THR A 42 -16.22 -0.92 2.31
CA THR A 42 -17.18 0.16 2.57
C THR A 42 -17.81 -0.03 3.93
N SER A 43 -17.77 0.99 4.78
CA SER A 43 -18.52 1.04 6.04
C SER A 43 -19.20 2.39 6.15
N ASN A 44 -20.51 2.44 5.90
CA ASN A 44 -21.34 3.65 5.97
C ASN A 44 -20.89 4.79 5.04
N GLY A 45 -20.54 4.51 3.79
CA GLY A 45 -20.16 5.53 2.82
C GLY A 45 -19.39 4.95 1.63
N ALA A 46 -18.62 5.81 0.97
CA ALA A 46 -17.71 5.41 -0.10
C ALA A 46 -16.43 4.76 0.46
N SER A 47 -15.87 3.82 -0.29
CA SER A 47 -14.56 3.24 -0.01
C SER A 47 -13.44 4.24 -0.28
N LEU A 48 -12.26 4.03 0.30
CA LEU A 48 -11.10 4.87 0.03
C LEU A 48 -10.76 4.90 -1.47
N ASN A 49 -10.87 3.78 -2.16
CA ASN A 49 -10.61 3.69 -3.61
C ASN A 49 -11.54 4.56 -4.44
N GLU A 50 -12.80 4.75 -4.03
CA GLU A 50 -13.77 5.61 -4.73
C GLU A 50 -13.50 7.11 -4.51
N CYS A 51 -12.83 7.46 -3.41
CA CYS A 51 -12.48 8.82 -3.05
C CYS A 51 -11.16 9.30 -3.67
N LEU A 52 -10.33 8.38 -4.20
CA LEU A 52 -9.00 8.70 -4.75
C LEU A 52 -9.10 8.99 -6.25
N HIS A 53 -8.42 10.07 -6.68
CA HIS A 53 -8.25 10.34 -8.09
C HIS A 53 -7.31 9.32 -8.73
N ILE A 54 -7.72 8.77 -9.88
CA ILE A 54 -6.88 7.89 -10.68
C ILE A 54 -5.73 8.72 -11.26
N GLY A 55 -4.51 8.44 -10.82
CA GLY A 55 -3.30 9.04 -11.37
C GLY A 55 -2.97 8.51 -12.78
N PRO A 56 -2.05 9.17 -13.50
CA PRO A 56 -1.57 8.69 -14.79
C PRO A 56 -0.86 7.33 -14.63
N LYS A 57 -0.90 6.50 -15.68
CA LYS A 57 -0.20 5.21 -15.71
C LYS A 57 1.32 5.44 -15.77
N LEU A 58 1.99 5.27 -14.63
CA LEU A 58 3.46 5.39 -14.53
C LEU A 58 4.21 4.09 -14.89
N ASN A 59 3.50 2.97 -14.95
CA ASN A 59 4.12 1.67 -15.28
C ASN A 59 4.54 1.63 -16.74
N GLN A 60 5.82 1.35 -16.98
CA GLN A 60 6.34 1.05 -18.31
C GLN A 60 5.65 -0.18 -18.90
N GLN A 61 5.60 -0.24 -20.23
CA GLN A 61 5.03 -1.40 -20.91
C GLN A 61 5.96 -2.61 -20.72
N ILE A 62 5.42 -3.72 -20.21
CA ILE A 62 6.19 -4.95 -19.95
C ILE A 62 6.90 -5.41 -21.22
N LEU A 63 6.23 -5.34 -22.38
CA LEU A 63 6.82 -5.70 -23.66
C LEU A 63 8.08 -4.86 -23.97
N GLU A 64 8.03 -3.56 -23.74
CA GLU A 64 9.16 -2.66 -23.96
C GLU A 64 10.34 -3.00 -23.03
N ILE A 65 10.05 -3.30 -21.76
CA ILE A 65 11.07 -3.74 -20.80
C ILE A 65 11.72 -5.05 -21.29
N LEU A 66 10.93 -6.03 -21.71
CA LEU A 66 11.44 -7.32 -22.20
C LEU A 66 12.28 -7.21 -23.47
N LEU A 67 11.88 -6.34 -24.41
CA LEU A 67 12.64 -6.08 -25.63
C LEU A 67 14.01 -5.45 -25.32
N ARG A 68 14.04 -4.44 -24.44
CA ARG A 68 15.31 -3.81 -23.98
C ARG A 68 16.19 -4.82 -23.25
N PHE A 69 15.60 -5.67 -22.42
CA PHE A 69 16.31 -6.72 -21.69
C PHE A 69 17.01 -7.71 -22.64
N ARG A 70 16.38 -8.01 -23.79
CA ARG A 70 16.94 -8.92 -24.80
C ARG A 70 17.94 -8.25 -25.75
N PHE A 71 17.97 -6.92 -25.83
CA PHE A 71 18.83 -6.18 -26.74
C PHE A 71 20.30 -6.18 -26.33
N TYR A 72 20.57 -6.20 -25.02
CA TYR A 72 21.93 -6.15 -24.48
C TYR A 72 22.45 -7.55 -24.11
N ARG A 73 23.76 -7.75 -24.26
CA ARG A 73 24.44 -9.04 -23.95
C ARG A 73 24.41 -9.40 -22.46
N ILE A 74 24.35 -8.40 -21.59
CA ILE A 74 24.39 -8.56 -20.14
C ILE A 74 23.21 -7.79 -19.56
N ALA A 75 22.49 -8.41 -18.63
CA ALA A 75 21.37 -7.80 -17.95
C ALA A 75 21.52 -7.96 -16.43
N LEU A 76 21.15 -6.91 -15.70
CA LEU A 76 21.15 -6.88 -14.24
C LEU A 76 19.72 -6.90 -13.74
N ILE A 77 19.46 -7.75 -12.75
CA ILE A 77 18.15 -7.87 -12.10
C ILE A 77 18.38 -7.65 -10.61
N ALA A 78 17.54 -6.83 -10.00
CA ALA A 78 17.50 -6.64 -8.56
C ALA A 78 16.06 -6.69 -8.08
N HIS A 79 15.83 -7.33 -6.93
CA HIS A 79 14.55 -7.31 -6.25
C HIS A 79 14.56 -6.22 -5.19
N ILE A 80 13.64 -5.26 -5.29
CA ILE A 80 13.47 -4.22 -4.27
C ILE A 80 12.35 -4.68 -3.35
N GLU A 81 12.74 -5.24 -2.21
CA GLU A 81 11.78 -5.64 -1.19
C GLU A 81 11.05 -4.42 -0.62
N LYS A 82 9.72 -4.54 -0.49
CA LYS A 82 8.88 -3.59 0.25
C LYS A 82 8.98 -2.14 -0.27
N VAL A 83 9.14 -1.95 -1.58
CA VAL A 83 9.32 -0.63 -2.22
C VAL A 83 8.26 0.41 -1.81
N PHE A 84 7.00 0.00 -1.63
CA PHE A 84 5.93 0.92 -1.22
C PHE A 84 6.14 1.52 0.19
N ARG A 85 6.92 0.86 1.05
CA ARG A 85 7.28 1.39 2.38
C ARG A 85 8.39 2.44 2.33
N MET A 86 9.08 2.60 1.20
CA MET A 86 10.13 3.60 1.02
C MET A 86 9.58 4.98 0.64
N VAL A 87 8.30 5.06 0.27
CA VAL A 87 7.62 6.32 -0.06
C VAL A 87 6.87 6.84 1.17
N SER A 88 7.12 8.09 1.55
CA SER A 88 6.40 8.73 2.65
C SER A 88 5.07 9.30 2.19
N ILE A 89 4.05 9.18 3.02
CA ILE A 89 2.73 9.81 2.80
C ILE A 89 2.76 11.21 3.43
N ASP A 90 2.19 12.19 2.72
CA ASP A 90 2.03 13.55 3.21
C ASP A 90 1.28 13.53 4.56
N SER A 91 1.73 14.34 5.51
CA SER A 91 1.10 14.44 6.83
C SER A 91 -0.41 14.64 6.78
N LYS A 92 -0.93 15.36 5.78
CA LYS A 92 -2.36 15.68 5.65
C LYS A 92 -3.22 14.47 5.26
N ASP A 93 -2.62 13.46 4.64
CA ASP A 93 -3.32 12.29 4.09
C ASP A 93 -3.12 11.01 4.92
N ARG A 94 -2.33 11.08 6.00
CA ARG A 94 -2.06 9.89 6.83
C ARG A 94 -3.31 9.35 7.52
N ASP A 95 -4.26 10.22 7.86
CA ASP A 95 -5.45 9.87 8.62
C ASP A 95 -6.48 9.06 7.85
N VAL A 96 -6.38 9.00 6.52
CA VAL A 96 -7.23 8.13 5.71
C VAL A 96 -6.67 6.71 5.55
N LEU A 97 -5.44 6.49 6.03
CA LEU A 97 -4.72 5.20 6.00
C LEU A 97 -4.55 4.62 7.41
N ARG A 98 -5.36 5.04 8.39
CA ARG A 98 -5.32 4.52 9.76
C ARG A 98 -5.68 3.04 9.77
N LEU A 99 -5.18 2.33 10.78
CA LEU A 99 -5.43 0.91 10.99
C LEU A 99 -5.99 0.73 12.40
N ILE A 100 -7.00 -0.11 12.51
CA ILE A 100 -7.51 -0.53 13.81
C ILE A 100 -6.58 -1.61 14.34
N TRP A 101 -6.15 -1.49 15.59
CA TRP A 101 -5.39 -2.52 16.29
C TRP A 101 -6.18 -2.93 17.51
N TYR A 102 -6.35 -4.24 17.72
CA TYR A 102 -7.00 -4.81 18.89
C TYR A 102 -5.96 -5.68 19.60
N ASP A 103 -5.85 -5.54 20.92
CA ASP A 103 -4.94 -6.31 21.76
C ASP A 103 -5.48 -7.70 22.14
#